data_AF-A0A349M0W9-F1
#
_entry.id   AF-A0A349M0W9-F1
#
_cell.length_a   1.000
_cell.length_b   1.000
_cell.length_c   1.000
_cell.angle_alpha   90.00
_cell.angle_beta   90.00
_cell.angle_gamma   90.00
#
_symmetry.space_group_name_H-M   'P 1'
#
loop_
_entity.id
_entity.type
_entity.pdbx_description
1 polymer ?
#
loop_
_entity_poly.entity_id
_entity_poly.type
_entity_poly.pdbx_seq_one_letter_code
_entity_poly.pdbx_strand_id
1 'polypeptide(L)'
;MTDAGTLRLKEMVLEENTMQAHVVMGLMFFPRGGSAHVTRSLARELVKIGCKVTIVCGSLRIAGRPGDAREFFAGLDVRPVDYTAALEAEDPLRADPPMHPSYEDRPDAPDRIFASVDDEIYEHL
;
A
#
# COMPACT_ATOMS: atom_id res chain seq x y z
N MET A 1 15.10 -21.67 -45.30
CA MET A 1 14.96 -20.22 -45.54
C MET A 1 13.81 -19.72 -44.68
N THR A 2 14.10 -19.53 -43.40
CA THR A 2 13.17 -18.92 -42.45
C THR A 2 13.17 -17.42 -42.69
N ASP A 3 11.97 -16.90 -42.91
CA ASP A 3 11.68 -15.57 -43.42
C ASP A 3 12.18 -14.47 -42.49
N ALA A 4 13.09 -13.63 -43.00
CA ALA A 4 13.64 -12.47 -42.33
C ALA A 4 12.56 -11.42 -41.96
N GLY A 5 11.38 -11.47 -42.60
CA GLY A 5 10.24 -10.63 -42.26
C GLY A 5 9.60 -10.96 -40.90
N THR A 6 9.63 -12.24 -40.49
CA THR A 6 9.05 -12.69 -39.22
C THR A 6 9.94 -12.35 -38.01
N LEU A 7 11.26 -12.24 -38.20
CA LEU A 7 12.19 -11.80 -37.16
C LEU A 7 12.02 -10.30 -36.88
N ARG A 8 11.93 -9.47 -37.93
CA ARG A 8 11.73 -8.01 -37.80
C ARG A 8 10.42 -7.62 -37.12
N LEU A 9 9.34 -8.37 -37.33
CA LEU A 9 8.07 -8.12 -36.64
C LEU A 9 8.13 -8.46 -35.14
N LYS A 10 8.90 -9.49 -34.75
CA LYS A 10 9.14 -9.78 -33.32
C LYS A 10 10.05 -8.76 -32.66
N GLU A 11 11.05 -8.26 -33.39
CA GLU A 11 11.98 -7.24 -32.91
C GLU A 11 11.30 -5.86 -32.81
N MET A 12 10.45 -5.49 -33.77
CA MET A 12 9.71 -4.21 -33.73
C MET A 12 8.64 -4.14 -32.64
N VAL A 13 8.03 -5.27 -32.25
CA VAL A 13 7.06 -5.32 -31.13
C VAL A 13 7.77 -5.26 -29.76
N LEU A 14 9.09 -5.53 -29.72
CA LEU A 14 9.89 -5.42 -28.49
C LEU A 14 10.52 -4.04 -28.29
N GLU A 15 10.46 -3.15 -29.29
CA GLU A 15 11.10 -1.83 -29.29
C GLU A 15 10.14 -0.64 -29.09
N GLU A 16 8.87 -0.88 -28.74
CA GLU A 16 7.97 0.20 -28.30
C GLU A 16 8.22 0.51 -26.81
N ASN A 17 9.23 1.36 -26.59
CA ASN A 17 9.45 2.19 -25.40
C ASN A 17 9.33 1.43 -24.06
N THR A 18 10.32 0.57 -23.78
CA THR A 18 10.47 -0.29 -22.60
C THR A 18 10.77 0.49 -21.31
N MET A 19 10.01 1.54 -21.01
CA MET A 19 10.00 2.08 -19.66
C MET A 19 9.21 1.10 -18.79
N GLN A 20 9.93 0.36 -17.96
CA GLN A 20 9.34 -0.53 -16.96
C GLN A 20 8.27 0.25 -16.18
N ALA A 21 6.99 -0.09 -16.35
CA ALA A 21 5.91 0.63 -15.69
C ALA A 21 6.13 0.58 -14.17
N HIS A 22 6.18 1.76 -13.53
CA HIS A 22 6.29 1.87 -12.08
C HIS A 22 4.92 2.19 -11.49
N VAL A 23 4.38 1.25 -10.73
CA VAL A 23 3.10 1.37 -10.04
C VAL A 23 3.35 1.65 -8.56
N VAL A 24 2.73 2.71 -8.05
CA VAL A 24 2.69 3.00 -6.61
C VAL A 24 1.29 2.69 -6.11
N MET A 25 1.19 1.85 -5.08
CA MET A 25 -0.08 1.48 -4.46
C MET A 25 -0.14 2.08 -3.06
N GLY A 26 -1.00 3.07 -2.87
CA GLY A 26 -1.31 3.66 -1.57
C GLY A 26 -2.57 3.03 -0.97
N LEU A 27 -2.55 2.68 0.32
CA LEU A 27 -3.74 2.21 1.03
C LEU A 27 -3.69 2.49 2.53
N MET A 28 -4.86 2.71 3.12
CA MET A 28 -5.09 2.55 4.55
C MET A 28 -5.06 1.06 4.88
N PHE A 29 -4.02 0.63 5.59
CA PHE A 29 -3.74 -0.79 5.77
C PHE A 29 -4.42 -1.35 7.02
N PHE A 30 -5.23 -2.38 6.81
CA PHE A 30 -5.70 -3.26 7.85
C PHE A 30 -5.43 -4.71 7.43
N PRO A 31 -4.77 -5.54 8.25
CA PRO A 31 -4.31 -6.88 7.84
C PRO A 31 -5.44 -7.85 7.49
N ARG A 32 -6.69 -7.57 7.89
CA ARG A 32 -7.88 -8.35 7.52
C ARG A 32 -8.74 -7.66 6.46
N GLY A 33 -8.34 -6.48 5.99
CA GLY A 33 -9.07 -5.69 5.01
C GLY A 33 -8.96 -6.31 3.61
N GLY A 34 -10.07 -6.36 2.88
CA GLY A 34 -10.09 -6.90 1.51
C GLY A 34 -9.11 -6.18 0.57
N SER A 35 -9.00 -4.86 0.69
CA SER A 35 -8.05 -4.04 -0.08
C SER A 35 -6.59 -4.45 0.12
N ALA A 36 -6.20 -4.83 1.34
CA ALA A 36 -4.84 -5.29 1.63
C ALA A 36 -4.53 -6.61 0.90
N HIS A 37 -5.47 -7.55 0.91
CA HIS A 37 -5.33 -8.82 0.18
C HIS A 37 -5.33 -8.63 -1.34
N VAL A 38 -6.20 -7.77 -1.88
CA VAL A 38 -6.22 -7.42 -3.31
C VAL A 38 -4.90 -6.76 -3.71
N THR A 39 -4.43 -5.78 -2.95
CA THR A 39 -3.14 -5.11 -3.17
C THR A 39 -2.00 -6.12 -3.21
N ARG A 40 -1.95 -7.04 -2.24
CA ARG A 40 -0.92 -8.09 -2.17
C ARG A 40 -0.95 -9.01 -3.38
N SER A 41 -2.14 -9.44 -3.82
CA SER A 41 -2.30 -10.31 -4.98
C SER A 41 -1.91 -9.59 -6.27
N LEU A 42 -2.46 -8.39 -6.48
CA LEU A 42 -2.23 -7.59 -7.68
C LEU A 42 -0.77 -7.19 -7.82
N ALA A 43 -0.12 -6.73 -6.73
CA ALA A 43 1.29 -6.38 -6.75
C ALA A 43 2.17 -7.55 -7.18
N ARG A 44 1.86 -8.78 -6.73
CA ARG A 44 2.59 -9.99 -7.16
C ARG A 44 2.43 -10.27 -8.65
N GLU A 45 1.22 -10.16 -9.18
CA GLU A 45 0.99 -10.39 -10.61
C GLU A 45 1.63 -9.29 -11.47
N LEU A 46 1.57 -8.03 -11.05
CA LEU A 46 2.22 -6.92 -11.74
C LEU A 46 3.75 -7.09 -11.79
N VAL A 47 4.36 -7.54 -10.69
CA VAL A 47 5.79 -7.86 -10.67
C VAL A 47 6.12 -8.98 -11.66
N LYS A 48 5.28 -10.02 -11.77
CA LYS A 48 5.51 -11.14 -12.72
C LYS A 48 5.47 -10.70 -14.19
N ILE A 49 4.67 -9.70 -14.54
CA ILE A 49 4.62 -9.14 -15.90
C ILE A 49 5.66 -8.03 -16.13
N GLY A 50 6.59 -7.85 -15.18
CA GLY A 50 7.74 -6.97 -15.31
C GLY A 50 7.53 -5.56 -14.77
N CYS A 51 6.40 -5.22 -14.13
CA CYS A 51 6.24 -3.91 -13.51
C CYS A 51 7.11 -3.75 -12.26
N LYS A 52 7.60 -2.53 -12.00
CA LYS A 52 8.11 -2.15 -10.70
C LYS A 52 6.93 -1.74 -9.82
N VAL A 53 6.76 -2.33 -8.65
CA VAL A 53 5.64 -2.02 -7.75
C VAL A 53 6.18 -1.60 -6.40
N THR A 54 5.71 -0.45 -5.89
CA THR A 54 5.99 0.01 -4.52
C THR A 54 4.68 0.18 -3.77
N ILE A 55 4.56 -0.41 -2.59
CA ILE A 55 3.40 -0.27 -1.71
C ILE A 55 3.74 0.77 -0.64
N VAL A 56 2.87 1.75 -0.44
CA VAL A 56 2.95 2.74 0.64
C VAL A 56 1.72 2.62 1.51
N CYS A 57 1.90 2.33 2.79
CA CYS A 57 0.77 2.13 3.69
C CYS A 57 1.14 2.29 5.15
N GLY A 58 0.10 2.48 5.97
CA GLY A 58 0.20 2.43 7.42
C GLY A 58 0.81 1.14 7.96
N SER A 59 1.45 1.21 9.13
CA SER A 59 2.00 0.03 9.79
C SER A 59 1.99 0.18 11.31
N LEU A 60 1.52 -0.87 11.99
CA LEU A 60 1.55 -1.02 13.45
C LEU A 60 2.48 -2.16 13.84
N ARG A 61 3.62 -1.82 14.43
CA ARG A 61 4.71 -2.77 14.71
C ARG A 61 4.69 -3.21 16.16
N ILE A 62 3.62 -3.91 16.53
CA ILE A 62 3.45 -4.49 17.87
C ILE A 62 3.73 -5.99 17.79
N ALA A 63 4.70 -6.46 18.57
CA ALA A 63 5.09 -7.87 18.57
C ALA A 63 3.89 -8.79 18.90
N GLY A 64 3.69 -9.82 18.07
CA GLY A 64 2.59 -10.78 18.23
C GLY A 64 1.21 -10.26 17.81
N ARG A 65 1.10 -9.02 17.33
CA ARG A 65 -0.15 -8.44 16.82
C ARG A 65 -0.08 -8.26 15.30
N PRO A 66 -1.09 -8.69 14.54
CA PRO A 66 -1.18 -8.37 13.13
C PRO A 66 -1.23 -6.85 12.93
N GLY A 67 -0.36 -6.31 12.08
CA GLY A 67 -0.29 -4.86 11.84
C GLY A 67 1.01 -4.39 11.18
N ASP A 68 2.08 -5.19 11.22
CA ASP A 68 3.31 -4.86 10.52
C ASP A 68 3.13 -5.07 9.01
N ALA A 69 3.13 -3.96 8.25
CA ALA A 69 2.96 -4.01 6.81
C ALA A 69 4.11 -4.76 6.12
N ARG A 70 5.33 -4.72 6.66
CA ARG A 70 6.48 -5.45 6.10
C ARG A 70 6.28 -6.95 6.23
N GLU A 71 5.71 -7.40 7.34
CA GLU A 71 5.40 -8.81 7.56
C GLU A 71 4.27 -9.26 6.61
N PHE A 72 3.18 -8.50 6.53
CA PHE A 72 2.02 -8.86 5.71
C PHE A 72 2.36 -8.92 4.20
N PHE A 73 3.10 -7.92 3.71
CA PHE A 73 3.50 -7.80 2.30
C PHE A 73 4.89 -8.40 2.00
N ALA A 74 5.40 -9.31 2.85
CA ALA A 74 6.71 -9.92 2.68
C ALA A 74 6.95 -10.41 1.23
N GLY A 75 8.13 -10.04 0.70
CA GLY A 75 8.54 -10.33 -0.69
C GLY A 75 8.17 -9.25 -1.72
N LEU A 76 7.56 -8.13 -1.30
CA LEU A 76 7.27 -6.96 -2.14
C LEU A 76 8.06 -5.73 -1.65
N ASP A 77 8.22 -4.70 -2.50
CA ASP A 77 8.78 -3.40 -2.09
C ASP A 77 7.71 -2.60 -1.32
N VAL A 78 7.96 -2.36 -0.04
CA VAL A 78 7.02 -1.75 0.90
C VAL A 78 7.70 -0.61 1.63
N ARG A 79 7.02 0.55 1.62
CA ARG A 79 7.35 1.76 2.35
C ARG A 79 6.29 1.97 3.44
N PRO A 80 6.46 1.35 4.61
CA PRO A 80 5.52 1.52 5.70
C PRO A 80 5.64 2.92 6.30
N VAL A 81 4.50 3.53 6.60
CA VAL A 81 4.37 4.68 7.50
C VAL A 81 4.12 4.11 8.90
N ASP A 82 5.16 4.13 9.72
CA ASP A 82 5.13 3.57 11.07
C ASP A 82 4.51 4.58 12.05
N TYR A 83 3.22 4.40 12.33
CA TYR A 83 2.49 5.19 13.33
C TYR A 83 2.31 4.43 14.65
N THR A 84 3.20 3.48 14.96
CA THR A 84 3.11 2.72 16.22
C THR A 84 3.09 3.63 17.45
N ALA A 85 3.85 4.74 17.42
CA ALA A 85 3.87 5.72 18.50
C ALA A 85 2.54 6.50 18.65
N ALA A 86 1.76 6.64 17.58
CA ALA A 86 0.48 7.35 17.62
C ALA A 86 -0.56 6.63 18.48
N LEU A 87 -0.46 5.30 18.65
CA LEU A 87 -1.36 4.54 19.53
C LEU A 87 -1.25 4.94 21.00
N GLU A 88 -0.09 5.44 21.42
CA GLU A 88 0.18 5.86 22.79
C GLU A 88 0.00 7.38 22.97
N ALA A 89 -0.33 8.11 21.90
CA ALA A 89 -0.59 9.53 21.96
C ALA A 89 -1.98 9.81 22.56
N GLU A 90 -2.16 11.02 23.11
CA GLU A 90 -3.46 11.47 23.63
C GLU A 90 -4.53 11.48 22.54
N ASP A 91 -4.15 11.89 21.32
CA ASP A 91 -4.99 11.81 20.13
C ASP A 91 -4.20 11.18 18.97
N PRO A 92 -4.48 9.92 18.61
CA PRO A 92 -3.75 9.22 17.55
C PRO A 92 -3.86 9.87 16.16
N LEU A 93 -4.93 10.64 15.90
CA LEU A 93 -5.12 11.34 14.64
C LEU A 93 -4.33 12.67 14.59
N ARG A 94 -3.84 13.17 15.72
CA ARG A 94 -3.01 14.39 15.80
C ARG A 94 -1.52 14.10 16.01
N ALA A 95 -1.15 12.83 16.10
CA ALA A 95 0.24 12.40 16.17
C ALA A 95 0.99 12.63 14.85
N ASP A 96 2.31 12.43 14.84
CA ASP A 96 3.16 12.45 13.65
C ASP A 96 4.07 11.20 13.59
N PRO A 97 3.90 10.31 12.59
CA PRO A 97 2.81 10.31 11.62
C PRO A 97 1.47 9.96 12.28
N PRO A 98 0.34 10.51 11.80
CA PRO A 98 -0.97 10.24 12.39
C PRO A 98 -1.49 8.84 12.02
N MET A 99 -2.39 8.32 12.85
CA MET A 99 -3.27 7.22 12.43
C MET A 99 -4.30 7.74 11.42
N HIS A 100 -4.58 6.94 10.39
CA HIS A 100 -5.73 7.22 9.52
C HIS A 100 -7.05 7.02 10.30
N PRO A 101 -8.14 7.72 9.94
CA PRO A 101 -9.47 7.45 10.50
C PRO A 101 -10.02 6.07 10.10
N SER A 102 -11.08 5.65 10.80
CA SER A 102 -11.76 4.38 10.61
C SER A 102 -12.98 4.49 9.70
N TYR A 103 -13.33 3.39 9.02
CA TYR A 103 -14.67 3.22 8.44
C TYR A 103 -15.69 2.61 9.41
N GLU A 104 -15.23 2.05 10.53
CA GLU A 104 -16.06 1.37 11.53
C GLU A 104 -16.08 2.15 12.84
N ASP A 105 -17.29 2.44 13.34
CA ASP A 105 -17.49 3.05 14.65
C ASP A 105 -17.43 1.97 15.74
N ARG A 106 -16.32 1.90 16.45
CA ARG A 106 -16.09 0.91 17.49
C ARG A 106 -15.72 1.60 18.80
N PRO A 107 -16.40 1.29 19.92
CA PRO A 107 -16.14 1.94 21.20
C PRO A 107 -14.68 1.90 21.67
N ASP A 108 -13.95 0.84 21.32
CA ASP A 108 -12.57 0.62 21.76
C ASP A 108 -11.54 0.84 20.63
N ALA A 109 -11.95 1.41 19.48
CA ALA A 109 -11.01 1.77 18.43
C ALA A 109 -10.26 3.06 18.82
N PRO A 110 -8.92 3.10 18.69
CA PRO A 110 -8.14 4.30 18.97
C PRO A 110 -8.37 5.40 17.93
N ASP A 111 -8.73 5.01 16.71
CA ASP A 111 -9.06 5.89 15.60
C ASP A 111 -10.55 6.21 15.53
N ARG A 112 -10.87 7.49 15.30
CA ARG A 112 -12.24 7.96 15.07
C ARG A 112 -12.75 7.55 13.70
N ILE A 113 -14.06 7.42 13.57
CA ILE A 113 -14.68 7.25 12.25
C ILE A 113 -14.48 8.46 11.36
N PHE A 114 -14.35 8.24 10.05
CA PHE A 114 -14.24 9.30 9.06
C PHE A 114 -15.31 10.39 9.21
N ALA A 115 -16.55 10.00 9.54
CA ALA A 115 -17.67 10.93 9.65
C ALA A 115 -17.61 11.86 10.88
N SER A 116 -16.74 11.59 11.85
CA SER A 116 -16.57 12.43 13.06
C SER A 116 -15.25 13.20 13.08
N VAL A 117 -14.46 13.14 12.00
CA VAL A 117 -13.26 13.96 11.83
C VAL A 117 -13.70 15.38 11.48
N ASP A 118 -13.23 16.35 12.26
CA ASP A 118 -13.44 17.77 11.98
C ASP A 118 -12.41 18.32 10.97
N ASP A 119 -12.63 19.54 10.51
CA ASP A 119 -11.79 20.18 9.50
C ASP A 119 -10.33 20.35 9.97
N GLU A 120 -10.12 20.64 11.26
CA GLU A 120 -8.76 20.87 11.77
C GLU A 120 -7.93 19.59 11.74
N ILE A 121 -8.52 18.46 12.13
CA ILE A 121 -7.85 17.17 12.06
C ILE A 121 -7.73 16.72 10.61
N TYR A 122 -8.75 16.95 9.78
CA TYR A 122 -8.67 16.64 8.35
C TYR A 122 -7.46 17.30 7.67
N GLU A 123 -7.20 18.59 7.93
CA GLU A 123 -6.06 19.32 7.35
C GLU A 123 -4.70 18.86 7.89
N HIS A 124 -4.66 18.17 9.04
CA HIS A 124 -3.44 17.59 9.60
C HIS A 124 -3.08 16.23 8.98
N LEU A 125 -4.08 15.47 8.49
CA LEU A 125 -3.93 14.10 7.97
C LEU A 125 -3.36 14.05 6.54
#